data_AF-A0A3M1GTI9-F1
#
_entry.id   AF-A0A3M1GTI9-F1
#
_cell.length_a   1.000
_cell.length_b   1.000
_cell.length_c   1.000
_cell.angle_alpha   90.00
_cell.angle_beta   90.00
_cell.angle_gamma   90.00
#
_symmetry.space_group_name_H-M   'P 1'
#
loop_
_entity.id
_entity.type
_entity.pdbx_description
1 polymer ?
#
loop_
_entity_poly.entity_id
_entity_poly.type
_entity_poly.pdbx_seq_one_letter_code
_entity_poly.pdbx_strand_id
1 'polypeptide(L)' 'MGGQRRAPIGVIVNPAAGRGQAVRAAEALLAHARAAGEPLLVRRSSGPGAATRLARALAPQVRALCAVGGDGTLHE' A
#
# COMPACT_ATOMS: atom_id res chain seq x y z
N MET A 1 -17.86 0.14 -24.42
CA MET A 1 -16.43 -0.06 -24.10
C MET A 1 -16.33 -0.55 -22.66
N GLY A 2 -16.33 -1.88 -22.47
CA GLY A 2 -16.25 -2.47 -21.14
C GLY A 2 -14.83 -2.38 -20.61
N GLY A 3 -14.51 -1.32 -19.87
CA GLY A 3 -13.28 -1.28 -19.09
C GLY A 3 -13.35 -2.40 -18.06
N GLN A 4 -12.58 -3.48 -18.25
CA GLN A 4 -12.43 -4.50 -17.22
C GLN A 4 -12.03 -3.80 -15.93
N ARG A 5 -12.88 -3.89 -14.89
CA ARG A 5 -12.53 -3.38 -13.56
C ARG A 5 -11.29 -4.14 -13.11
N ARG A 6 -10.13 -3.48 -13.13
CA ARG A 6 -8.91 -4.04 -12.58
C ARG A 6 -9.10 -4.25 -11.08
N ALA A 7 -8.68 -5.42 -10.59
CA ALA A 7 -8.56 -5.64 -9.15
C ALA A 7 -7.58 -4.60 -8.57
N PRO A 8 -7.83 -4.10 -7.34
CA PRO A 8 -7.04 -3.02 -6.77
C PRO A 8 -5.59 -3.43 -6.47
N ILE A 9 -4.73 -2.43 -6.32
CA ILE A 9 -3.41 -2.60 -5.69
C ILE A 9 -3.57 -2.38 -4.18
N GLY A 10 -3.06 -3.30 -3.37
CA GLY A 10 -2.97 -3.13 -1.92
C GLY A 10 -1.75 -2.31 -1.56
N VAL A 11 -1.92 -1.30 -0.70
CA VAL A 11 -0.82 -0.46 -0.23
C VAL A 11 -0.74 -0.54 1.29
N ILE A 12 0.42 -0.91 1.81
CA ILE A 12 0.70 -0.98 3.26
C ILE A 12 1.71 0.09 3.59
N VAL A 13 1.32 1.06 4.42
CA VAL A 13 2.17 2.20 4.80
C VAL A 13 2.61 2.05 6.26
N ASN A 14 3.91 2.07 6.50
CA ASN A 14 4.47 2.27 7.83
C ASN A 14 4.71 3.77 8.09
N PRO A 15 3.82 4.48 8.82
CA PRO A 15 3.94 5.93 9.00
C PRO A 15 5.19 6.34 9.79
N ALA A 16 5.76 5.44 10.61
CA ALA A 16 6.96 5.72 11.38
C ALA A 16 8.26 5.62 10.57
N ALA A 17 8.22 5.02 9.37
CA ALA A 17 9.40 4.80 8.56
C ALA A 17 9.99 6.11 7.99
N GLY A 18 11.32 6.16 7.91
CA GLY A 18 12.06 7.24 7.25
C GLY A 18 11.82 8.63 7.85
N ARG A 19 11.53 8.74 9.17
CA ARG A 19 11.18 10.01 9.85
C ARG A 19 9.95 10.71 9.22
N GLY A 20 8.94 9.93 8.85
CA GLY A 20 7.70 10.43 8.24
C GLY A 20 7.76 10.62 6.72
N GLN A 21 8.90 10.32 6.07
CA GLN A 21 8.98 10.34 4.61
C GLN A 21 8.07 9.31 3.93
N ALA A 22 7.79 8.19 4.59
CA ALA A 22 6.87 7.17 4.08
C ALA A 22 5.45 7.72 3.89
N VAL A 23 5.00 8.65 4.73
CA VAL A 23 3.70 9.31 4.58
C VAL A 23 3.67 10.17 3.32
N ARG A 24 4.71 10.97 3.08
CA ARG A 24 4.84 11.78 1.86
C ARG A 24 4.88 10.93 0.59
N ALA A 25 5.63 9.83 0.62
CA ALA A 25 5.67 8.88 -0.49
C ALA A 25 4.29 8.24 -0.75
N ALA A 26 3.56 7.88 0.31
CA ALA A 26 2.21 7.34 0.18
C ALA A 26 1.21 8.37 -0.38
N GLU A 27 1.31 9.64 0.00
CA GLU A 27 0.49 10.73 -0.56
C GLU A 27 0.76 10.92 -2.06
N ALA A 28 2.03 10.94 -2.47
CA ALA A 28 2.39 11.04 -3.88
C ALA A 28 1.88 9.84 -4.70
N LEU A 29 1.99 8.63 -4.16
CA LEU A 29 1.44 7.40 -4.75
C LEU A 29 -0.08 7.48 -4.93
N LEU A 30 -0.80 7.94 -3.89
CA LEU A 30 -2.26 8.10 -3.91
C LEU A 30 -2.70 9.11 -4.97
N ALA A 31 -2.00 10.23 -5.08
CA ALA A 31 -2.28 11.26 -6.10
C ALA A 31 -2.09 10.70 -7.52
N HIS A 32 -0.99 10.00 -7.77
CA HIS A 32 -0.72 9.36 -9.07
C HIS A 32 -1.76 8.30 -9.43
N ALA A 33 -2.08 7.40 -8.50
CA ALA A 33 -3.06 6.34 -8.75
C ALA A 33 -4.46 6.92 -9.03
N ARG A 34 -4.85 7.97 -8.30
CA ARG A 34 -6.11 8.68 -8.54
C ARG A 34 -6.14 9.30 -9.94
N ALA A 35 -5.07 9.97 -10.36
CA ALA A 35 -4.97 10.56 -11.70
C ALA A 35 -5.03 9.49 -12.80
N ALA A 36 -4.47 8.30 -12.55
CA ALA A 36 -4.48 7.17 -13.47
C ALA A 36 -5.77 6.33 -13.43
N GLY A 37 -6.72 6.61 -12.52
CA GLY A 37 -7.91 5.79 -12.32
C GLY A 37 -7.61 4.38 -11.78
N GLU A 38 -6.43 4.18 -11.16
CA GLU A 38 -6.03 2.89 -10.59
C GLU A 38 -6.65 2.72 -9.19
N PRO A 39 -7.45 1.68 -8.94
CA PRO A 39 -8.07 1.46 -7.65
C PRO A 39 -7.02 0.98 -6.62
N LEU A 40 -7.00 1.62 -5.45
CA LEU A 40 -6.11 1.28 -4.35
C LEU A 40 -6.87 0.83 -3.09
N LEU A 41 -6.33 -0.14 -2.37
CA LEU A 41 -6.74 -0.50 -1.01
C LEU A 41 -5.59 -0.20 -0.04
N VAL A 42 -5.70 0.93 0.67
CA VAL A 42 -4.63 1.41 1.57
C VAL A 42 -4.87 0.96 3.02
N ARG A 43 -3.81 0.49 3.68
CA ARG A 43 -3.78 0.17 5.11
C ARG A 43 -2.52 0.76 5.74
N ARG A 44 -2.63 1.19 7.00
CA ARG A 44 -1.50 1.67 7.80
C ARG A 44 -1.10 0.58 8.79
N SER A 45 0.19 0.27 8.86
CA SER A 45 0.74 -0.61 9.90
C SER A 45 0.99 0.17 11.19
N SER A 46 0.95 -0.52 12.33
CA SER A 46 1.02 0.09 13.67
C SER A 46 2.18 -0.42 14.52
N GLY A 47 3.15 -1.12 13.93
CA GLY A 47 4.28 -1.71 14.64
C GLY A 47 4.72 -3.06 14.05
N PRO A 48 5.67 -3.74 14.69
CA PRO A 48 6.23 -5.01 14.22
C PRO A 48 5.17 -6.09 13.94
N GLY A 49 5.31 -6.80 12.82
CA GLY A 49 4.41 -7.87 12.37
C GLY A 49 3.03 -7.39 11.87
N ALA A 50 2.77 -6.09 11.91
CA ALA A 50 1.53 -5.54 11.36
C ALA A 50 1.55 -5.52 9.84
N ALA A 51 2.70 -5.34 9.17
CA ALA A 51 2.76 -5.36 7.71
C ALA A 51 2.43 -6.76 7.18
N THR A 52 3.02 -7.81 7.75
CA THR A 52 2.70 -9.22 7.42
C THR A 52 1.22 -9.54 7.57
N ARG A 53 0.61 -9.14 8.70
CA ARG A 53 -0.83 -9.37 8.97
C ARG A 53 -1.71 -8.67 7.94
N LEU A 54 -1.40 -7.43 7.61
CA LEU A 54 -2.14 -6.65 6.61
C LEU A 54 -1.96 -7.23 5.21
N ALA A 55 -0.75 -7.68 4.85
CA ALA A 55 -0.45 -8.31 3.58
C ALA A 55 -1.28 -9.58 3.38
N ARG A 56 -1.33 -10.46 4.39
CA ARG A 56 -2.16 -11.68 4.33
C ARG A 56 -3.66 -11.38 4.17
N ALA A 57 -4.16 -10.34 4.84
CA ALA A 57 -5.56 -9.95 4.74
C ALA A 57 -5.92 -9.30 3.38
N LEU A 58 -4.97 -8.57 2.79
CA LEU A 58 -5.16 -7.88 1.51
C LEU A 58 -4.94 -8.79 0.30
N ALA A 59 -4.02 -9.77 0.39
CA ALA A 59 -3.65 -10.66 -0.70
C ALA A 59 -4.82 -11.24 -1.53
N PRO A 60 -5.93 -11.74 -0.94
CA PRO A 60 -7.04 -12.27 -1.73
C PRO A 60 -7.88 -11.21 -2.47
N GLN A 61 -7.69 -9.93 -2.16
CA GLN A 61 -8.52 -8.81 -2.66
C GLN A 61 -7.80 -7.96 -3.70
N VAL A 62 -6.49 -8.15 -3.89
CA VAL A 62 -5.63 -7.26 -4.65
C VAL A 62 -4.82 -8.01 -5.69
N ARG A 63 -4.46 -7.34 -6.79
CA ARG A 63 -3.59 -7.91 -7.83
C ARG A 63 -2.10 -7.77 -7.55
N ALA A 64 -1.75 -6.89 -6.62
CA ALA A 64 -0.37 -6.59 -6.23
C ALA A 64 -0.36 -5.94 -4.83
N LEU A 65 0.74 -6.11 -4.11
CA LEU A 65 1.01 -5.44 -2.84
C LEU A 65 2.18 -4.48 -2.99
N CYS A 66 2.02 -3.27 -2.46
CA CYS A 66 3.05 -2.24 -2.38
C CYS A 66 3.29 -1.91 -0.91
N ALA A 67 4.50 -2.13 -0.44
CA ALA A 67 4.94 -1.72 0.87
C ALA A 67 5.59 -0.33 0.77
N VAL A 68 5.11 0.61 1.57
CA VAL A 68 5.66 1.98 1.68
C VAL A 68 6.23 2.14 3.08
N GLY A 69 7.54 1.99 3.19
CA GLY A 69 8.28 2.02 4.45
C GLY A 69 9.77 1.88 4.22
N GLY A 70 10.52 1.55 5.27
CA GLY A 70 11.93 1.18 5.18
C GLY A 70 12.09 -0.34 5.02
N ASP A 71 13.33 -0.82 5.06
CA ASP A 71 13.66 -2.24 4.83
C ASP A 71 12.91 -3.19 5.78
N GLY A 72 12.71 -2.80 7.05
CA GLY A 72 11.91 -3.59 7.99
C GLY A 72 10.45 -3.80 7.56
N THR A 73 9.87 -2.86 6.81
CA THR A 73 8.51 -2.99 6.26
C THR A 73 8.47 -3.87 5.01
N LEU A 74 9.58 -3.97 4.27
CA LEU A 74 9.72 -4.88 3.13
C LEU A 74 10.02 -6.32 3.57
N HIS A 75 10.75 -6.49 4.67
CA HIS A 75 11.12 -7.80 5.21
C HIS A 75 9.95 -8.55 5.85
N GLU A 76 8.98 -7.82 6.40
CA GLU A 76 7.74 -8.34 7.00
C GLU A 76 6.73 -8.86 5.98
#